data_AF-A0A9D9R3I3-F1
#
_entry.id   AF-A0A9D9R3I3-F1
#
_cell.length_a   1.000
_cell.length_b   1.000
_cell.length_c   1.000
_cell.angle_alpha   90.00
_cell.angle_beta   90.00
_cell.angle_gamma   90.00
#
_symmetry.space_group_name_H-M   'P 1'
#
loop_
_entity.id
_entity.type
_entity.pdbx_description
1 polymer ?
#
loop_
_entity_poly.entity_id
_entity_poly.type
_entity_poly.pdbx_seq_one_letter_code
_entity_poly.pdbx_strand_id
1 'polypeptide(L)'
;MIEDYTAISNAPNSPELNGKYLGLISSDFVLVADALKEAAYQIKKRGFSDFPVFVCSQRPIEIGQMLIGVAELNGNKWNYHASMMEEFVQRKLIAEENVELFVQNFKDVEEYACLFVVDGQFTNFVFIPYPDEI
;
A
#
# COMPACT_ATOMS: atom_id res chain seq x y z
N MET A 1 -5.36 2.90 -23.84
CA MET A 1 -4.49 3.85 -23.11
C MET A 1 -4.22 3.20 -21.78
N ILE A 2 -2.96 2.81 -21.55
CA ILE A 2 -2.52 2.14 -20.32
C ILE A 2 -1.76 3.22 -19.58
N GLU A 3 -2.24 3.64 -18.42
CA GLU A 3 -1.61 4.69 -17.62
C GLU A 3 -0.47 4.08 -16.79
N ASP A 4 0.70 4.69 -16.91
CA ASP A 4 1.95 4.32 -16.29
C ASP A 4 1.87 4.34 -14.75
N TYR A 5 2.20 3.22 -14.12
CA TYR A 5 2.46 3.13 -12.69
C TYR A 5 3.88 3.60 -12.40
N THR A 6 4.05 4.86 -11.96
CA THR A 6 5.32 5.38 -11.47
C THR A 6 5.62 4.78 -10.08
N ALA A 7 6.59 3.88 -10.01
CA ALA A 7 7.17 3.40 -8.75
C ALA A 7 8.22 4.40 -8.25
N ILE A 8 8.14 4.80 -6.98
CA ILE A 8 9.10 5.72 -6.35
C ILE A 8 9.92 4.93 -5.35
N SER A 9 11.12 4.48 -5.74
CA SER A 9 12.04 3.82 -4.80
C SER A 9 13.50 3.88 -5.26
N ASN A 10 14.36 4.46 -4.42
CA ASN A 10 15.84 4.44 -4.53
C ASN A 10 16.43 3.19 -3.87
N ALA A 11 16.28 2.02 -4.51
CA ALA A 11 17.03 0.81 -4.17
C ALA A 11 17.48 0.08 -5.44
N PRO A 12 18.71 -0.48 -5.50
CA PRO A 12 19.25 -1.12 -6.70
C PRO A 12 18.61 -2.49 -6.92
N ASN A 13 17.41 -2.48 -7.49
CA ASN A 13 16.80 -3.54 -8.31
C ASN A 13 15.47 -3.02 -8.87
N SER A 14 15.54 -1.98 -9.70
CA SER A 14 14.53 -1.75 -10.74
C SER A 14 14.94 -2.61 -11.92
N PRO A 15 14.12 -3.58 -12.36
CA PRO A 15 13.04 -3.24 -13.29
C PRO A 15 11.79 -4.12 -13.15
N GLU A 16 10.62 -3.52 -13.31
CA GLU A 16 9.34 -4.21 -13.50
C GLU A 16 8.95 -5.11 -12.32
N LEU A 17 8.04 -4.60 -11.48
CA LEU A 17 7.10 -5.47 -10.78
C LEU A 17 6.57 -6.45 -11.83
N ASN A 18 7.01 -7.72 -11.79
CA ASN A 18 6.67 -8.70 -12.82
C ASN A 18 5.17 -8.59 -13.03
N GLY A 19 4.70 -8.25 -14.24
CA GLY A 19 3.30 -7.86 -14.45
C GLY A 19 2.31 -8.90 -13.90
N LYS A 20 2.73 -10.17 -13.86
CA LYS A 20 2.01 -11.26 -13.18
C LYS A 20 1.81 -11.01 -11.67
N TYR A 21 2.85 -10.57 -10.98
CA TYR A 21 2.86 -10.30 -9.56
C TYR A 21 2.01 -9.08 -9.19
N LEU A 22 2.09 -8.00 -9.98
CA LEU A 22 1.19 -6.87 -9.84
C LEU A 22 -0.25 -7.32 -10.04
N GLY A 23 -0.50 -8.13 -11.08
CA GLY A 23 -1.81 -8.71 -11.34
C GLY A 23 -2.37 -9.53 -10.17
N LEU A 24 -1.54 -10.30 -9.47
CA LEU A 24 -1.98 -11.05 -8.28
C LEU A 24 -2.40 -10.14 -7.13
N ILE A 25 -1.60 -9.11 -6.83
CA ILE A 25 -1.88 -8.19 -5.74
C ILE A 25 -3.09 -7.31 -6.06
N SER A 26 -3.17 -6.77 -7.28
CA SER A 26 -4.32 -5.98 -7.72
C SER A 26 -5.60 -6.82 -7.71
N SER A 27 -5.55 -8.10 -8.11
CA SER A 27 -6.71 -8.99 -8.06
C SER A 27 -7.20 -9.23 -6.62
N ASP A 28 -6.26 -9.38 -5.67
CA ASP A 28 -6.63 -9.54 -4.26
C ASP A 28 -7.10 -8.22 -3.64
N PHE A 29 -6.46 -7.10 -4.01
CA PHE A 29 -6.80 -5.77 -3.53
C PHE A 29 -8.25 -5.40 -3.82
N VAL A 30 -8.78 -5.73 -5.00
CA VAL A 30 -10.19 -5.47 -5.35
C VAL A 30 -11.16 -6.12 -4.35
N LEU A 31 -10.77 -7.23 -3.71
CA LEU A 31 -11.60 -7.92 -2.72
C LEU A 31 -11.73 -7.15 -1.40
N VAL A 32 -10.81 -6.21 -1.13
CA VAL A 32 -10.68 -5.48 0.13
C VAL A 32 -10.71 -3.95 -0.03
N ALA A 33 -10.80 -3.46 -1.28
CA ALA A 33 -10.56 -2.07 -1.62
C ALA A 33 -11.45 -1.08 -0.86
N ASP A 34 -12.75 -1.36 -0.72
CA ASP A 34 -13.69 -0.52 0.04
C ASP A 34 -13.29 -0.35 1.50
N ALA A 35 -12.87 -1.44 2.16
CA ALA A 35 -12.43 -1.39 3.54
C ALA A 35 -11.14 -0.58 3.70
N LEU A 36 -10.22 -0.68 2.75
CA LEU A 36 -9.00 0.13 2.74
C LEU A 36 -9.30 1.60 2.47
N LYS A 37 -10.23 1.91 1.55
CA LYS A 37 -10.66 3.28 1.26
C LYS A 37 -11.27 3.95 2.48
N GLU A 38 -12.18 3.26 3.17
CA GLU A 38 -12.78 3.77 4.41
C GLU A 38 -11.72 3.96 5.50
N ALA A 39 -10.79 3.01 5.65
CA ALA A 39 -9.70 3.16 6.61
C ALA A 39 -8.80 4.38 6.30
N ALA A 40 -8.42 4.59 5.05
CA ALA A 40 -7.64 5.74 4.61
C ALA A 40 -8.38 7.06 4.90
N TYR A 41 -9.68 7.11 4.57
CA TYR A 41 -10.53 8.25 4.87
C TYR A 41 -10.57 8.55 6.37
N GLN A 42 -10.72 7.54 7.23
CA GLN A 42 -10.74 7.73 8.69
C GLN A 42 -9.39 8.17 9.24
N ILE A 43 -8.27 7.65 8.73
CA ILE A 43 -6.92 8.07 9.13
C ILE A 43 -6.73 9.56 8.87
N LYS A 44 -7.08 10.03 7.67
CA LYS A 44 -6.98 11.44 7.28
C LYS A 44 -7.98 12.31 8.03
N LYS A 45 -9.25 11.94 8.07
CA LYS A 45 -10.33 12.71 8.72
C LYS A 45 -10.08 12.93 10.21
N ARG A 46 -9.50 11.95 10.90
CA ARG A 46 -9.19 12.05 12.34
C ARG A 46 -7.86 12.78 12.61
N GLY A 47 -7.14 13.17 11.57
CA GLY A 47 -5.87 13.89 11.69
C GLY A 47 -4.71 13.02 12.18
N PHE A 48 -4.76 11.70 11.96
CA PHE A 48 -3.66 10.82 12.33
C PHE A 48 -2.49 10.93 11.36
N SER A 49 -2.78 10.99 10.06
CA SER A 49 -1.79 11.19 8.99
C SER A 49 -2.50 11.57 7.69
N ASP A 50 -1.82 12.35 6.84
CA ASP A 50 -2.24 12.57 5.45
C ASP A 50 -1.73 11.46 4.51
N PHE A 51 -0.92 10.54 5.02
CA PHE A 51 -0.19 9.52 4.26
C PHE A 51 -0.49 8.10 4.78
N PRO A 52 -1.75 7.61 4.67
CA PRO A 52 -2.10 6.25 5.04
C PRO A 52 -1.35 5.25 4.15
N VAL A 53 -0.75 4.23 4.77
CA VAL A 53 -0.02 3.15 4.08
C VAL A 53 -0.58 1.81 4.52
N PHE A 54 -0.86 0.92 3.58
CA PHE A 54 -1.36 -0.41 3.87
C PHE A 54 -0.30 -1.48 3.59
N VAL A 55 0.10 -2.23 4.61
CA VAL A 55 1.07 -3.33 4.45
C VAL A 55 0.34 -4.56 3.94
N CYS A 56 0.71 -5.02 2.74
CA CYS A 56 0.16 -6.21 2.10
C CYS A 56 1.18 -7.36 2.19
N SER A 57 0.84 -8.46 2.88
CA SER A 57 1.77 -9.57 3.11
C SER A 57 1.09 -10.94 3.19
N GLN A 58 1.73 -11.99 2.65
CA GLN A 58 1.28 -13.38 2.80
C GLN A 58 1.71 -14.05 4.10
N ARG A 59 2.73 -13.50 4.76
CA ARG A 59 3.27 -14.00 6.03
C ARG A 59 2.98 -12.99 7.13
N PRO A 60 2.91 -13.45 8.40
CA PRO A 60 2.81 -12.53 9.54
C PRO A 60 3.90 -11.48 9.51
N ILE A 61 3.53 -10.23 9.74
CA ILE A 61 4.45 -9.09 9.80
C ILE A 61 4.03 -8.16 10.93
N GLU A 62 5.01 -7.55 11.59
CA GLU A 62 4.78 -6.68 12.75
C GLU A 62 4.87 -5.19 12.36
N ILE A 63 4.29 -4.80 11.22
CA ILE A 63 4.24 -3.41 10.74
C ILE A 63 2.78 -2.99 10.59
N GLY A 64 2.40 -1.87 11.19
CA GLY A 64 1.01 -1.44 11.25
C GLY A 64 0.14 -2.27 12.20
N GLN A 65 -1.16 -2.09 12.07
CA GLN A 65 -2.19 -2.83 12.80
C GLN A 65 -2.99 -3.69 11.83
N MET A 66 -3.18 -4.97 12.14
CA MET A 66 -3.98 -5.87 11.30
C MET A 66 -5.37 -5.27 11.10
N LEU A 67 -5.73 -5.04 9.85
CA LEU A 67 -7.05 -4.56 9.47
C LEU A 67 -7.89 -5.69 8.89
N ILE A 68 -7.28 -6.52 8.04
CA ILE A 68 -7.96 -7.62 7.33
C ILE A 68 -7.00 -8.82 7.28
N GLY A 69 -7.39 -9.93 7.89
CA GLY A 69 -6.66 -11.18 7.80
C GLY A 69 -6.93 -11.94 6.49
N VAL A 70 -6.14 -12.98 6.22
CA VAL A 70 -6.40 -13.90 5.10
C VAL A 70 -7.80 -14.50 5.20
N ALA A 71 -8.52 -14.52 4.08
CA ALA A 71 -9.89 -15.03 3.91
C ALA A 71 -10.97 -14.35 4.76
N GLU A 72 -10.68 -13.19 5.33
CA GLU A 72 -11.63 -12.43 6.15
C GLU A 72 -12.66 -11.69 5.30
N LEU A 73 -12.26 -11.13 4.14
CA LEU A 73 -13.16 -10.44 3.22
C LEU A 73 -13.07 -11.03 1.82
N ASN A 74 -14.22 -11.41 1.26
CA ASN A 74 -14.37 -11.89 -0.11
C ASN A 74 -13.37 -13.00 -0.53
N GLY A 75 -12.84 -13.75 0.46
CA GLY A 75 -11.87 -14.82 0.24
C GLY A 75 -10.44 -14.37 -0.11
N ASN A 76 -10.06 -13.13 0.24
CA ASN A 76 -8.73 -12.55 0.05
C ASN A 76 -7.59 -13.50 0.50
N LYS A 77 -6.44 -13.40 -0.15
CA LYS A 77 -5.27 -14.27 0.06
C LYS A 77 -4.13 -13.59 0.80
N TRP A 78 -4.25 -12.28 1.02
CA TRP A 78 -3.22 -11.46 1.67
C TRP A 78 -3.73 -10.87 2.97
N ASN A 79 -2.83 -10.66 3.92
CA ASN A 79 -3.11 -9.83 5.09
C ASN A 79 -2.89 -8.36 4.72
N TYR A 80 -3.77 -7.50 5.23
CA TYR A 80 -3.68 -6.06 5.09
C TYR A 80 -3.60 -5.42 6.48
N HIS A 81 -2.54 -4.66 6.71
CA HIS A 81 -2.37 -3.88 7.95
C HIS A 81 -2.46 -2.40 7.63
N ALA A 82 -3.17 -1.64 8.46
CA ALA A 82 -3.20 -0.19 8.40
C ALA A 82 -1.99 0.42 9.11
N SER A 83 -1.33 1.35 8.46
CA SER A 83 -0.17 2.08 8.94
C SER A 83 -0.16 3.48 8.30
N MET A 84 0.91 4.23 8.50
CA MET A 84 1.11 5.59 8.01
C MET A 84 2.59 5.85 7.76
N MET A 85 2.91 6.80 6.87
CA MET A 85 4.30 7.13 6.53
C MET A 85 5.17 7.39 7.77
N GLU A 86 4.61 8.03 8.79
CA GLU A 86 5.30 8.35 10.05
C GLU A 86 5.85 7.10 10.75
N GLU A 87 5.10 6.00 10.74
CA GLU A 87 5.57 4.71 11.30
C GLU A 87 6.74 4.16 10.47
N PHE A 88 6.69 4.30 9.15
CA PHE A 88 7.77 3.86 8.27
C PHE A 88 9.05 4.67 8.45
N VAL A 89 8.95 5.98 8.68
CA VAL A 89 10.09 6.84 9.01
C VAL A 89 10.64 6.47 10.38
N GLN A 90 9.78 6.33 11.40
CA GLN A 90 10.17 5.95 12.75
C GLN A 90 10.90 4.60 12.79
N ARG A 91 10.43 3.64 12.00
CA ARG A 91 11.04 2.30 11.86
C ARG A 91 12.24 2.27 10.91
N LYS A 92 12.64 3.41 10.33
CA LYS A 92 13.73 3.53 9.34
C LYS A 92 13.53 2.69 8.08
N LEU A 93 12.27 2.43 7.73
CA LEU A 93 11.87 1.80 6.45
C LEU A 93 11.83 2.84 5.32
N ILE A 94 11.56 4.10 5.66
CA ILE A 94 11.81 5.27 4.82
C ILE A 94 12.94 6.06 5.48
N ALA A 95 14.03 6.28 4.74
CA ALA A 95 15.13 7.14 5.21
C ALA A 95 14.65 8.61 5.26
N GLU A 96 15.13 9.37 6.24
CA GLU A 96 14.72 10.78 6.45
C GLU A 96 14.90 11.64 5.19
N GLU A 97 15.98 11.43 4.45
CA GLU A 97 16.27 12.12 3.18
C GLU A 97 15.26 11.79 2.04
N ASN A 98 14.55 10.67 2.14
CA ASN A 98 13.57 10.24 1.14
C ASN A 98 12.13 10.65 1.50
N VAL A 99 11.91 11.29 2.65
CA VAL A 99 10.56 11.70 3.10
C VAL A 99 9.94 12.72 2.14
N GLU A 100 10.69 13.76 1.77
CA GLU A 100 10.19 14.78 0.83
C GLU A 100 9.81 14.17 -0.53
N LEU A 101 10.64 13.23 -1.02
CA LEU A 101 10.35 12.52 -2.26
C LEU A 101 9.10 11.65 -2.14
N PHE A 102 8.93 10.94 -1.02
CA PHE A 102 7.74 10.14 -0.76
C PHE A 102 6.48 11.00 -0.76
N VAL A 103 6.49 12.13 -0.04
CA VAL A 103 5.36 13.07 0.03
C VAL A 103 5.03 13.65 -1.35
N GLN A 104 6.03 14.10 -2.11
CA GLN A 104 5.82 14.68 -3.44
C GLN A 104 5.17 13.71 -4.44
N ASN A 105 5.38 12.41 -4.27
CA ASN A 105 4.85 11.39 -5.16
C ASN A 105 3.67 10.61 -4.55
N PHE A 106 3.24 10.98 -3.35
CA PHE A 106 2.10 10.34 -2.71
C PHE A 106 0.82 10.70 -3.47
N LYS A 107 0.06 9.68 -3.89
CA LYS A 107 -1.17 9.89 -4.67
C LYS A 107 -2.35 10.25 -3.78
N ASP A 108 -3.39 10.81 -4.38
CA ASP A 108 -4.63 11.16 -3.67
C ASP A 108 -5.22 9.93 -2.97
N VAL A 109 -5.43 10.05 -1.65
CA VAL A 109 -6.01 9.00 -0.79
C VAL A 109 -7.46 8.67 -1.09
N GLU A 110 -8.18 9.56 -1.79
CA GLU A 110 -9.57 9.34 -2.19
C GLU A 110 -9.64 8.50 -3.48
N GLU A 111 -8.57 8.53 -4.29
CA GLU A 111 -8.49 7.83 -5.58
C GLU A 111 -7.58 6.59 -5.54
N TYR A 112 -6.53 6.60 -4.71
CA TYR A 112 -5.50 5.56 -4.67
C TYR A 112 -5.22 5.04 -3.26
N ALA A 113 -5.01 3.73 -3.15
CA ALA A 113 -4.39 3.12 -1.98
C ALA A 113 -2.86 3.10 -2.12
N CYS A 114 -2.13 3.52 -1.09
CA CYS A 114 -0.69 3.29 -0.99
C CYS A 114 -0.44 1.92 -0.32
N LEU A 115 0.03 0.93 -1.08
CA LEU A 115 0.37 -0.39 -0.56
C LEU A 115 1.88 -0.53 -0.37
N PHE A 116 2.31 -0.97 0.80
CA PHE A 116 3.64 -1.51 1.02
C PHE A 116 3.58 -3.03 0.90
N VAL A 117 3.97 -3.53 -0.27
CA VAL A 117 3.92 -4.97 -0.58
C VAL A 117 5.16 -5.63 0.01
N VAL A 118 4.96 -6.69 0.80
CA VAL A 118 6.04 -7.49 1.38
C VAL A 118 5.88 -8.95 0.99
N ASP A 119 6.84 -9.46 0.24
CA ASP A 119 6.92 -10.88 -0.09
C ASP A 119 8.36 -11.29 -0.23
N GLY A 120 8.87 -12.10 0.71
CA GLY A 120 10.12 -12.89 0.72
C GLY A 120 11.40 -12.29 0.11
N GLN A 121 11.36 -11.86 -1.14
CA GLN A 121 12.44 -11.33 -1.95
C GLN A 121 12.23 -9.86 -2.37
N PHE A 122 11.06 -9.28 -2.10
CA PHE A 122 10.64 -7.96 -2.58
C PHE A 122 9.85 -7.18 -1.54
N THR A 123 10.20 -5.89 -1.43
CA THR A 123 9.48 -4.89 -0.64
C THR A 123 9.41 -3.60 -1.42
N ASN A 124 8.21 -3.12 -1.74
CA ASN A 124 8.05 -1.85 -2.46
C ASN A 124 6.70 -1.17 -2.17
N PHE A 125 6.67 0.14 -2.39
CA PHE A 125 5.45 0.93 -2.41
C PHE A 125 4.81 0.87 -3.80
N VAL A 126 3.50 0.63 -3.81
CA VAL A 126 2.67 0.58 -5.02
C VAL A 126 1.42 1.39 -4.77
N PHE A 127 1.05 2.26 -5.71
CA PHE A 127 -0.23 2.96 -5.67
C PHE A 127 -1.23 2.27 -6.60
N ILE A 128 -2.32 1.75 -6.06
CA ILE A 128 -3.39 1.09 -6.82
C ILE A 128 -4.65 1.95 -6.74
N PRO A 129 -5.28 2.31 -7.88
CA PRO A 129 -6.53 3.05 -7.84
C PRO A 129 -7.62 2.22 -7.18
N TYR A 130 -8.47 2.85 -6.38
CA TYR A 130 -9.70 2.20 -5.90
C TYR A 130 -10.60 1.90 -7.10
N PRO A 131 -11.33 0.77 -7.10
CA PRO A 131 -12.32 0.52 -8.13
C PRO A 131 -13.41 1.60 -8.06
N ASP A 132 -13.87 2.07 -9.21
CA ASP A 132 -15.06 2.92 -9.29
C ASP A 132 -16.27 2.17 -8.70
N GLU A 133 -17.07 2.87 -7.89
CA GLU A 133 -18.38 2.38 -7.46
C GLU A 133 -19.28 2.32 -8.71
N ILE A 134 -19.58 1.11 -9.20
CA ILE A 134 -20.46 0.87 -10.36
C ILE A 134 -21.93 1.10 -9.98
#